data_AF-A0A645JCL3-F1
#
_entry.id   AF-A0A645JCL3-F1
#
_cell.length_a   1.000
_cell.length_b   1.000
_cell.length_c   1.000
_cell.angle_alpha   90.00
_cell.angle_beta   90.00
_cell.angle_gamma   90.00
#
_symmetry.space_group_name_H-M   'P 1'
#
loop_
_entity.id
_entity.type
_entity.pdbx_description
1 polymer ?
#
loop_
_entity_poly.entity_id
_entity_poly.type
_entity_poly.pdbx_seq_one_letter_code
_entity_poly.pdbx_strand_id
1 'polypeptide(L)'
;MRDLAKQMKSVSRADDLPCRVGGEEFLIVLPRTSETTAVQVAERLRKQVEAAVFEGVGHVTISLGVASWPNSSSDIPTVIKYADEMLYKAKRDGRNRVAVYR
;
A
#
# COMPACT_ATOMS: atom_id res chain seq x y z
N MET A 1 10.89 -11.17 -1.67
CA MET A 1 10.09 -10.31 -2.59
C MET A 1 8.97 -11.04 -3.35
N ARG A 2 9.18 -12.27 -3.86
CA ARG A 2 8.11 -13.03 -4.56
C ARG A 2 6.84 -13.18 -3.74
N ASP A 3 6.96 -13.45 -2.44
CA ASP A 3 5.78 -13.64 -1.59
C ASP A 3 5.01 -12.34 -1.33
N LEU A 4 5.69 -11.20 -1.20
CA LEU A 4 5.00 -9.91 -1.09
C LEU A 4 4.18 -9.62 -2.36
N ALA A 5 4.76 -9.89 -3.54
CA ALA A 5 4.04 -9.75 -4.81
C ALA A 5 2.80 -10.67 -4.89
N LYS A 6 2.86 -11.89 -4.32
CA LYS A 6 1.69 -12.78 -4.21
C LYS A 6 0.62 -12.19 -3.30
N GLN A 7 1.00 -11.64 -2.14
CA GLN A 7 0.05 -10.99 -1.22
C GLN A 7 -0.58 -9.73 -1.84
N MET A 8 0.19 -8.94 -2.58
CA MET A 8 -0.38 -7.79 -3.31
C MET A 8 -1.39 -8.24 -4.36
N LYS A 9 -1.07 -9.29 -5.14
CA LYS A 9 -2.01 -9.83 -6.13
C LYS A 9 -3.27 -10.41 -5.51
N SER A 10 -3.20 -11.04 -4.33
CA SER A 10 -4.38 -11.64 -3.69
C SER A 10 -5.38 -10.61 -3.17
N VAL A 11 -4.93 -9.39 -2.84
CA VAL A 11 -5.82 -8.29 -2.44
C VAL A 11 -6.27 -7.40 -3.59
N SER A 12 -5.69 -7.57 -4.78
CA SER A 12 -6.01 -6.80 -5.98
C SER A 12 -7.15 -7.43 -6.78
N ARG A 13 -7.98 -6.59 -7.36
CA ARG A 13 -8.97 -6.93 -8.40
C ARG A 13 -8.29 -7.05 -9.76
N ALA A 14 -9.05 -7.47 -10.77
CA ALA A 14 -8.55 -7.59 -12.14
C ALA A 14 -8.10 -6.25 -12.76
N ASP A 15 -8.70 -5.13 -12.33
CA ASP A 15 -8.38 -3.78 -12.79
C ASP A 15 -7.40 -3.02 -11.89
N ASP A 16 -7.01 -3.59 -10.74
CA ASP A 16 -6.00 -3.01 -9.87
C ASP A 16 -4.60 -3.27 -10.44
N LEU A 17 -3.69 -2.32 -10.24
CA LEU A 17 -2.32 -2.39 -10.79
C LEU A 17 -1.29 -2.45 -9.64
N PRO A 18 -0.94 -3.65 -9.16
CA PRO A 18 0.18 -3.83 -8.26
C PRO A 18 1.50 -3.71 -9.05
N CYS A 19 2.31 -2.73 -8.67
CA CYS A 19 3.54 -2.35 -9.35
C CYS A 19 4.74 -2.37 -8.39
N ARG A 20 5.92 -2.68 -8.94
CA ARG A 20 7.20 -2.42 -8.27
C ARG A 20 7.84 -1.22 -8.96
N VAL A 21 8.02 -0.13 -8.21
CA VAL A 21 8.49 1.16 -8.73
C VAL A 21 10.03 1.20 -8.75
N GLY A 22 10.67 0.51 -7.81
CA GLY A 22 12.13 0.48 -7.65
C GLY A 22 12.59 -0.70 -6.81
N GLY A 23 13.84 -0.64 -6.32
CA GLY A 23 14.48 -1.71 -5.55
C GLY A 23 13.57 -2.37 -4.52
N GLU A 24 13.08 -1.63 -3.54
CA GLU A 24 12.18 -2.14 -2.49
C GLU A 24 10.84 -1.39 -2.42
N GLU A 25 10.52 -0.63 -3.47
CA GLU A 25 9.35 0.24 -3.51
C GLU A 25 8.20 -0.43 -4.27
N PHE A 26 7.06 -0.53 -3.61
CA PHE A 26 5.84 -1.15 -4.12
C PHE A 26 4.70 -0.13 -4.10
N LEU A 27 3.88 -0.18 -5.14
CA LEU A 27 2.70 0.68 -5.31
C LEU A 27 1.52 -0.18 -5.74
N ILE A 28 0.32 0.15 -5.30
CA ILE A 28 -0.92 -0.42 -5.87
C ILE A 28 -1.79 0.74 -6.31
N VAL A 29 -2.07 0.80 -7.61
CA VAL A 29 -3.06 1.76 -8.15
C VAL A 29 -4.42 1.07 -8.16
N LEU A 30 -5.42 1.74 -7.60
CA LEU A 30 -6.79 1.23 -7.47
C LEU A 30 -7.74 2.12 -8.29
N PRO A 31 -7.97 1.82 -9.58
CA PRO A 31 -8.88 2.60 -10.41
C PRO A 31 -10.30 2.58 -9.84
N ARG A 32 -11.04 3.68 -10.04
CA ARG A 32 -12.48 3.79 -9.67
C ARG A 32 -12.78 3.32 -8.23
N THR A 33 -11.85 3.57 -7.33
CA THR A 33 -11.93 3.11 -5.94
C THR A 33 -11.99 4.33 -5.03
N SER A 34 -12.95 4.33 -4.10
CA SER A 34 -13.04 5.38 -3.10
C SER A 34 -11.88 5.29 -2.12
N GLU A 35 -11.54 6.40 -1.48
CA GLU A 35 -10.50 6.42 -0.43
C GLU A 35 -10.79 5.40 0.68
N THR A 36 -12.04 5.33 1.16
CA THR A 36 -12.44 4.37 2.18
C THR A 36 -12.15 2.93 1.77
N THR A 37 -12.46 2.57 0.52
CA THR A 37 -12.17 1.23 0.00
C THR A 37 -10.67 1.03 -0.21
N ALA A 38 -9.92 2.05 -0.62
CA ALA A 38 -8.46 1.97 -0.74
C ALA A 38 -7.81 1.69 0.63
N VAL A 39 -8.27 2.34 1.69
CA VAL A 39 -7.83 2.08 3.07
C VAL A 39 -8.15 0.65 3.49
N GLN A 40 -9.34 0.14 3.17
CA GLN A 40 -9.70 -1.25 3.46
C GLN A 40 -8.79 -2.26 2.75
N VAL A 41 -8.44 -2.01 1.48
CA VAL A 41 -7.49 -2.84 0.73
C VAL A 41 -6.10 -2.80 1.36
N ALA A 42 -5.63 -1.61 1.74
CA ALA A 42 -4.34 -1.43 2.42
C ALA A 42 -4.29 -2.17 3.77
N GLU A 43 -5.32 -2.04 4.61
CA GLU A 43 -5.41 -2.76 5.89
C GLU A 43 -5.49 -4.27 5.71
N ARG A 44 -6.22 -4.75 4.70
CA ARG A 44 -6.27 -6.17 4.36
C ARG A 44 -4.89 -6.70 4.00
N LEU A 45 -4.16 -5.99 3.14
CA LEU A 45 -2.80 -6.36 2.75
C LEU A 45 -1.86 -6.36 3.96
N ARG A 46 -1.93 -5.33 4.80
CA ARG A 46 -1.13 -5.22 6.03
C ARG A 46 -1.32 -6.45 6.94
N LYS A 47 -2.57 -6.80 7.23
CA LYS A 47 -2.92 -7.96 8.08
C LYS A 47 -2.50 -9.29 7.45
N GLN A 48 -2.68 -9.45 6.14
CA GLN A 48 -2.26 -10.67 5.44
C GLN A 48 -0.74 -10.85 5.49
N VAL A 49 0.02 -9.78 5.29
CA VAL A 49 1.48 -9.82 5.37
C VAL A 49 1.96 -10.11 6.80
N GLU A 50 1.37 -9.44 7.80
CA GLU A 50 1.65 -9.68 9.22
C GLU A 50 1.43 -11.15 9.64
N ALA A 51 0.37 -11.77 9.13
CA ALA A 51 0.03 -13.16 9.43
C ALA A 51 0.84 -14.20 8.63
N ALA A 52 1.43 -13.81 7.50
CA ALA A 52 2.14 -14.73 6.62
C ALA A 52 3.58 -15.01 7.10
N VAL A 53 4.05 -16.23 6.83
CA VAL A 53 5.45 -16.61 6.97
C VAL A 53 6.09 -16.54 5.58
N PHE A 54 7.12 -15.72 5.44
CA PHE A 54 7.84 -15.53 4.18
C PHE A 54 9.01 -16.51 4.12
N GLU A 55 9.11 -17.27 3.04
CA GLU A 55 10.14 -18.30 2.90
C GLU A 55 11.54 -17.69 2.96
N GLY A 56 12.38 -18.20 3.87
CA GLY A 56 13.74 -17.70 4.10
C GLY A 56 13.84 -16.36 4.84
N VAL A 57 12.72 -15.72 5.22
CA VAL A 57 12.70 -14.44 5.94
C VAL A 57 11.96 -14.54 7.29
N GLY A 58 10.96 -15.41 7.39
CA GLY A 58 10.11 -15.53 8.58
C GLY A 58 8.96 -14.53 8.57
N HIS A 59 8.57 -14.03 9.75
CA HIS A 59 7.51 -13.04 9.88
C HIS A 59 8.01 -11.64 9.55
N VAL A 60 7.25 -10.92 8.71
CA VAL A 60 7.51 -9.53 8.37
C VAL A 60 6.25 -8.71 8.50
N THR A 61 6.40 -7.40 8.64
CA THR A 61 5.28 -6.45 8.63
C THR A 61 5.54 -5.37 7.57
N ILE A 62 4.48 -4.71 7.15
CA ILE A 62 4.55 -3.60 6.21
C ILE A 62 3.81 -2.38 6.74
N SER A 63 4.28 -1.21 6.34
CA SER A 63 3.56 0.05 6.49
C SER A 63 3.07 0.48 5.13
N LEU A 64 1.91 1.14 5.08
CA LEU A 64 1.35 1.66 3.83
C LEU A 64 0.89 3.11 4.02
N GLY A 65 1.05 3.91 2.97
CA GLY A 65 0.44 5.22 2.85
C GLY A 65 -0.62 5.22 1.75
N VAL A 66 -1.71 5.95 1.97
CA VAL A 66 -2.86 6.02 1.06
C VAL A 66 -3.16 7.49 0.75
N ALA A 67 -3.34 7.79 -0.54
CA ALA A 67 -3.85 9.06 -1.06
C ALA A 67 -4.80 8.76 -2.23
N SER A 68 -5.71 9.69 -2.55
CA SER A 68 -6.78 9.48 -3.52
C SER A 68 -6.83 10.59 -4.56
N TRP A 69 -6.94 10.23 -5.84
CA TRP A 69 -7.14 11.20 -6.93
C TRP A 69 -8.63 11.28 -7.29
N PRO A 70 -9.21 12.49 -7.50
CA PRO A 70 -8.59 13.82 -7.40
C PRO A 70 -8.66 14.47 -6.00
N ASN A 71 -9.20 13.78 -4.99
CA ASN A 71 -9.51 14.39 -3.69
C ASN A 71 -8.27 14.93 -2.95
N SER A 72 -7.14 14.22 -3.00
CA SER A 72 -5.88 14.66 -2.39
C SER A 72 -5.16 15.72 -3.22
N SER A 73 -5.24 15.64 -4.55
CA SER A 73 -4.71 16.62 -5.50
C SER A 73 -5.24 16.32 -6.90
N SER A 74 -5.36 17.35 -7.75
CA SER A 74 -5.68 17.18 -9.18
C SER A 74 -4.50 16.68 -10.01
N ASP A 75 -3.27 16.72 -9.46
CA ASP A 75 -2.03 16.29 -10.11
C ASP A 75 -1.57 14.91 -9.61
N ILE A 76 -1.47 13.93 -10.52
CA ILE A 76 -1.16 12.53 -10.18
C ILE A 76 0.22 12.37 -9.49
N PRO A 77 1.32 12.96 -10.01
CA PRO A 77 2.60 12.99 -9.30
C PRO A 77 2.48 13.48 -7.85
N THR A 78 1.69 14.52 -7.61
CA THR A 78 1.43 15.03 -6.26
C THR A 78 0.67 14.02 -5.39
N VAL A 79 -0.34 13.33 -5.93
CA VAL A 79 -1.05 12.26 -5.18
C VAL A 79 -0.10 11.12 -4.79
N ILE A 80 0.80 10.71 -5.69
CA ILE A 80 1.81 9.68 -5.39
C ILE A 80 2.75 10.15 -4.28
N LYS A 81 3.19 11.42 -4.33
CA LYS A 81 4.01 12.03 -3.28
C LYS A 81 3.30 12.01 -1.92
N TYR A 82 2.01 12.32 -1.86
CA TYR A 82 1.24 12.26 -0.62
C TYR A 82 1.10 10.84 -0.07
N ALA A 83 0.92 9.84 -0.94
CA ALA A 83 0.93 8.44 -0.52
C ALA A 83 2.30 8.05 0.10
N ASP A 84 3.42 8.50 -0.47
CA ASP A 84 4.75 8.26 0.07
C ASP A 84 5.00 8.98 1.41
N GLU A 85 4.58 10.25 1.53
CA GLU A 85 4.64 11.00 2.79
C GLU A 85 3.85 10.29 3.91
N MET A 86 2.69 9.73 3.57
CA MET A 86 1.89 8.92 4.51
C MET A 86 2.57 7.59 4.84
N LEU A 87 3.22 6.93 3.89
CA LEU A 87 4.02 5.75 4.17
C LEU A 87 5.14 6.07 5.17
N TYR A 88 5.82 7.20 4.98
CA TYR A 88 6.85 7.66 5.90
C TYR A 88 6.28 7.99 7.29
N LYS A 89 5.11 8.63 7.36
CA LYS A 89 4.37 8.84 8.62
C LYS A 89 4.05 7.50 9.32
N ALA A 90 3.51 6.52 8.59
CA ALA A 90 3.21 5.20 9.11
C ALA A 90 4.46 4.51 9.70
N LYS A 91 5.63 4.68 9.07
CA LYS A 91 6.91 4.17 9.58
C LYS A 91 7.33 4.89 10.87
N ARG A 92 7.23 6.22 10.93
CA ARG A 92 7.58 7.02 12.11
C ARG A 92 6.68 6.76 13.31
N ASP A 93 5.39 6.55 13.08
CA ASP A 93 4.42 6.42 14.17
C ASP A 93 4.45 5.03 14.83
N GLY A 94 5.33 4.11 14.40
CA GLY A 94 5.51 2.79 15.02
C GLY A 94 5.43 1.61 14.05
N ARG A 95 5.46 1.86 12.73
CA ARG A 95 5.38 0.84 11.66
C ARG A 95 4.08 0.01 11.74
N ASN A 96 3.99 -1.03 10.90
CA ASN A 96 2.88 -1.97 10.83
C ASN A 96 1.49 -1.31 10.90
N ARG A 97 1.27 -0.32 10.04
CA ARG A 97 0.03 0.49 10.02
C ARG A 97 -0.21 1.12 8.67
N VAL A 98 -1.44 1.55 8.47
CA VAL A 98 -1.85 2.39 7.34
C VAL A 98 -1.96 3.85 7.81
N ALA A 99 -1.42 4.77 7.03
CA ALA A 99 -1.68 6.21 7.18
C ALA A 99 -2.38 6.74 5.93
N VAL A 100 -3.28 7.69 6.11
CA VAL A 100 -4.17 8.20 5.07
C VAL A 100 -3.99 9.70 4.97
N TYR A 101 -3.80 10.20 3.75
CA TYR A 101 -3.74 11.61 3.46
C TYR A 101 -5.14 12.21 3.58
N ARG A 102 -5.25 13.38 4.22
CA ARG A 102 -6.51 14.09 4.47
C ARG A 102 -6.37 15.55 4.11
#